data_AF-A0A6P0Y9V7-F1
#
_entry.id   AF-A0A6P0Y9V7-F1
#
_cell.length_a   1.000
_cell.length_b   1.000
_cell.length_c   1.000
_cell.angle_alpha   90.00
_cell.angle_beta   90.00
_cell.angle_gamma   90.00
#
_symmetry.space_group_name_H-M   'P 1'
#
loop_
_entity.id
_entity.type
_entity.pdbx_description
1 polymer ?
#
loop_
_entity_poly.entity_id
_entity_poly.type
_entity_poly.pdbx_seq_one_letter_code
_entity_poly.pdbx_strand_id
1 'polypeptide(L)'
;MFGFKGNSNAREKVNYYSYMNSNEWKNKSRKFRRKTGDRCQIFPWLKAESSHHATYENLGYEQWNIDCIVVSHSAHKLIHGWLAGFRRDVGVSKQNENPKNKYPNRLQKTIHWYARIVGVVLYFIKFI
;
A
#
# COMPACT_ATOMS: atom_id res chain seq x y z
N MET A 1 13.66 -36.76 0.08
CA MET A 1 14.28 -35.43 0.19
C MET A 1 14.20 -34.77 -1.20
N PHE A 2 13.09 -34.08 -1.50
CA PHE A 2 12.88 -33.46 -2.81
C PHE A 2 13.37 -32.00 -2.75
N GLY A 3 14.54 -31.76 -3.32
CA GLY A 3 15.07 -30.41 -3.49
C GLY A 3 14.30 -29.66 -4.56
N PHE A 4 13.51 -28.66 -4.14
CA PHE A 4 13.01 -27.64 -5.06
C PHE A 4 14.18 -26.76 -5.51
N LYS A 5 14.74 -27.05 -6.69
CA LYS A 5 15.53 -26.08 -7.44
C LYS A 5 14.59 -24.99 -7.93
N GLY A 6 14.46 -23.92 -7.15
CA GLY A 6 13.78 -22.70 -7.56
C GLY A 6 14.51 -22.10 -8.75
N ASN A 7 13.88 -22.18 -9.92
CA ASN A 7 14.32 -21.53 -11.13
C ASN A 7 14.08 -20.02 -10.97
N SER A 8 15.12 -19.26 -10.63
CA SER A 8 15.13 -17.81 -10.74
C SER A 8 14.99 -17.43 -12.20
N ASN A 9 13.99 -16.61 -12.56
CA ASN A 9 13.92 -15.72 -13.76
C ASN A 9 12.60 -15.73 -14.56
N ALA A 10 11.45 -15.85 -13.91
CA ALA A 10 10.24 -15.18 -14.37
C ALA A 10 9.29 -14.99 -13.18
N ARG A 11 9.28 -13.79 -12.59
CA ARG A 11 8.20 -13.42 -11.67
C ARG A 11 6.94 -13.38 -12.53
N GLU A 12 6.13 -14.43 -12.47
CA GLU A 12 4.88 -14.52 -13.20
C GLU A 12 4.10 -13.23 -12.96
N LYS A 13 3.65 -12.59 -14.05
CA LYS A 13 3.04 -11.27 -13.98
C LYS A 13 1.66 -11.43 -13.32
N VAL A 14 1.64 -11.29 -11.99
CA VAL A 14 0.42 -11.38 -11.18
C VAL A 14 -0.64 -10.47 -11.79
N ASN A 15 -1.80 -11.03 -12.15
CA ASN A 15 -2.93 -10.23 -12.60
C ASN A 15 -3.39 -9.34 -11.43
N TYR A 16 -3.10 -8.04 -11.54
CA TYR A 16 -3.34 -7.07 -10.47
C TYR A 16 -4.78 -7.10 -9.95
N TYR A 17 -5.78 -7.08 -10.83
CA TYR A 17 -7.18 -7.06 -10.44
C TYR A 17 -7.62 -8.36 -9.77
N SER A 18 -7.17 -9.51 -10.28
CA SER A 18 -7.43 -10.81 -9.66
C SER A 18 -6.82 -10.87 -8.27
N TYR A 19 -5.56 -10.44 -8.14
CA TYR A 19 -4.84 -10.43 -6.88
C TYR A 19 -5.44 -9.48 -5.85
N MET A 20 -5.80 -8.25 -6.23
CA MET A 20 -6.48 -7.29 -5.33
C MET A 20 -7.84 -7.79 -4.82
N ASN A 21 -8.52 -8.65 -5.59
CA ASN A 21 -9.80 -9.24 -5.17
C ASN A 21 -9.65 -10.57 -4.41
N SER A 22 -8.44 -11.14 -4.39
CA SER A 22 -8.16 -12.45 -3.79
C SER A 22 -8.26 -12.45 -2.25
N ASN A 23 -8.48 -13.63 -1.69
CA ASN A 23 -8.40 -13.84 -0.23
C ASN A 23 -6.98 -13.64 0.30
N GLU A 24 -5.96 -13.89 -0.53
CA GLU A 24 -4.56 -13.67 -0.19
C GLU A 24 -4.31 -12.21 0.18
N TRP A 25 -4.67 -11.28 -0.71
CA TRP A 25 -4.53 -9.85 -0.46
C TRP A 25 -5.35 -9.38 0.75
N LYS A 26 -6.61 -9.83 0.87
CA LYS A 26 -7.47 -9.48 2.02
C LYS A 26 -6.82 -9.90 3.35
N ASN A 27 -6.25 -11.10 3.39
CA ASN A 27 -5.56 -11.60 4.58
C ASN A 27 -4.25 -10.84 4.86
N LYS A 28 -3.47 -10.54 3.82
CA LYS A 28 -2.23 -9.73 3.92
C LYS A 28 -2.52 -8.32 4.44
N SER A 29 -3.50 -7.64 3.84
CA SER A 29 -3.97 -6.31 4.27
C SER A 29 -4.45 -6.31 5.72
N ARG A 30 -5.20 -7.35 6.14
CA ARG A 30 -5.59 -7.51 7.55
C ARG A 30 -4.38 -7.67 8.47
N LYS A 31 -3.37 -8.47 8.08
CA LYS A 31 -2.13 -8.64 8.85
C LYS A 31 -1.37 -7.32 8.99
N PHE A 32 -1.29 -6.52 7.93
CA PHE A 32 -0.66 -5.20 7.98
C PHE A 32 -1.38 -4.26 8.94
N ARG A 33 -2.71 -4.22 8.91
CA ARG A 33 -3.49 -3.37 9.83
C ARG A 33 -3.29 -3.75 11.29
N ARG A 34 -3.23 -5.06 11.58
CA ARG A 34 -2.96 -5.56 12.94
C ARG A 34 -1.60 -5.12 13.47
N LYS A 35 -0.62 -4.78 12.61
CA LYS A 35 0.69 -4.29 13.07
C LYS A 35 0.61 -2.90 13.70
N THR A 36 -0.34 -2.06 13.30
CA THR A 36 -0.56 -0.72 13.87
C THR A 36 -1.71 -0.66 14.87
N GLY A 37 -2.19 -1.81 15.36
CA GLY A 37 -3.37 -1.86 16.23
C GLY A 37 -4.64 -1.34 15.56
N ASP A 38 -4.77 -1.57 14.23
CA ASP A 38 -5.87 -1.04 13.42
C ASP A 38 -5.97 0.50 13.43
N ARG A 39 -4.88 1.22 13.67
CA ARG A 39 -4.80 2.69 13.57
C ARG A 39 -4.22 3.13 12.23
N CYS A 40 -4.77 4.23 11.70
CA CYS A 40 -4.36 4.81 10.42
C CYS A 40 -2.98 5.47 10.52
N GLN A 41 -2.10 5.22 9.55
CA GLN A 41 -0.75 5.77 9.54
C GLN A 41 -0.66 7.24 9.11
N ILE A 42 -1.73 7.81 8.55
CA ILE A 42 -1.79 9.24 8.20
C ILE A 42 -2.49 10.04 9.31
N PHE A 43 -3.56 9.48 9.85
CA PHE A 43 -4.36 10.07 10.92
C PHE A 43 -4.45 9.08 12.08
N PRO A 44 -3.46 9.03 12.99
CA PRO A 44 -3.34 8.01 14.06
C PRO A 44 -4.57 7.81 14.93
N TRP A 45 -5.42 8.84 15.05
CA TRP A 45 -6.66 8.82 15.80
C TRP A 45 -7.83 8.14 15.06
N LEU A 46 -7.69 7.82 13.77
CA LEU A 46 -8.70 7.12 12.99
C LEU A 46 -8.40 5.63 12.85
N LYS A 47 -9.45 4.83 12.70
CA LYS A 47 -9.35 3.40 12.42
C LYS A 47 -8.85 3.16 10.99
N ALA A 48 -7.85 2.29 10.84
CA ALA A 48 -7.43 1.77 9.55
C ALA A 48 -8.44 0.72 9.05
N GLU A 49 -8.80 0.83 7.78
CA GLU A 49 -9.77 -0.06 7.13
C GLU A 49 -9.13 -0.86 6.00
N SER A 50 -8.11 -0.28 5.35
CA SER A 50 -7.46 -0.85 4.18
C SER A 50 -5.96 -0.58 4.18
N SER A 51 -5.24 -1.31 3.32
CA SER A 51 -3.84 -1.04 3.01
C SER A 51 -3.76 -0.28 1.68
N HIS A 52 -2.98 0.79 1.68
CA HIS A 52 -2.65 1.61 0.53
C HIS A 52 -1.26 1.23 0.02
N HIS A 53 -1.13 0.97 -1.28
CA HIS A 53 0.16 0.69 -1.92
C HIS A 53 0.93 2.00 -2.13
N ALA A 54 2.04 2.16 -1.42
CA ALA A 54 2.99 3.25 -1.66
C ALA A 54 3.80 3.00 -2.95
N THR A 55 4.04 1.73 -3.27
CA THR A 55 4.64 1.26 -4.53
C THR A 55 4.01 -0.08 -4.95
N TYR A 56 4.11 -0.39 -6.24
CA TYR A 56 3.63 -1.65 -6.84
C TYR A 56 4.77 -2.55 -7.32
N GLU A 57 6.03 -2.21 -7.03
CA GLU A 57 7.23 -2.94 -7.47
C GLU A 57 7.27 -4.39 -6.99
N ASN A 58 6.67 -4.67 -5.84
CA ASN A 58 6.67 -5.99 -5.20
C ASN A 58 5.30 -6.68 -5.14
N LEU A 59 4.46 -6.50 -6.17
CA LEU A 59 3.13 -7.12 -6.20
C LEU A 59 3.19 -8.62 -5.88
N GLY A 60 2.31 -9.10 -4.99
CA GLY A 60 2.27 -10.47 -4.45
C GLY A 60 3.24 -10.73 -3.29
N TYR A 61 4.25 -9.89 -3.08
CA TYR A 61 5.28 -10.06 -2.06
C TYR A 61 5.52 -8.78 -1.26
N GLU A 62 4.47 -7.95 -1.14
CA GLU A 62 4.53 -6.64 -0.52
C GLU A 62 4.91 -6.76 0.96
N GLN A 63 5.67 -5.78 1.42
CA GLN A 63 6.08 -5.63 2.81
C GLN A 63 5.34 -4.46 3.47
N TRP A 64 4.90 -4.70 4.69
CA TRP A 64 4.31 -3.65 5.52
C TRP A 64 5.33 -2.55 5.79
N ASN A 65 4.86 -1.30 5.72
CA ASN A 65 5.63 -0.08 5.94
C ASN A 65 6.72 0.23 4.90
N ILE A 66 6.85 -0.58 3.85
CA ILE A 66 7.75 -0.34 2.72
C ILE A 66 6.89 -0.16 1.47
N ASP A 67 6.24 -1.24 1.04
CA ASP A 67 5.38 -1.25 -0.15
C ASP A 67 3.95 -0.79 0.18
N CYS A 68 3.49 -1.08 1.40
CA CYS A 68 2.13 -0.79 1.85
C CYS A 68 2.10 -0.04 3.18
N ILE A 69 1.22 0.97 3.27
CA ILE A 69 0.85 1.64 4.52
C ILE A 69 -0.62 1.37 4.81
N VAL A 70 -1.04 1.37 6.07
CA VAL A 70 -2.44 1.14 6.44
C VAL A 70 -3.15 2.45 6.75
N VAL A 71 -4.33 2.62 6.19
CA VAL A 71 -5.03 3.90 6.13
C VAL A 71 -6.51 3.75 6.44
N SER A 72 -7.10 4.81 6.98
CA SER A 72 -8.55 4.97 7.08
C SER A 72 -9.15 5.24 5.70
N HIS A 73 -10.47 5.08 5.56
CA HIS A 73 -11.18 5.44 4.34
C HIS A 73 -10.90 6.89 3.90
N SER A 74 -10.95 7.83 4.86
CA SER A 74 -10.69 9.26 4.61
C SER A 74 -9.27 9.53 4.13
N ALA A 75 -8.27 8.88 4.74
CA ALA A 75 -6.87 9.00 4.31
C ALA A 75 -6.66 8.40 2.91
N HIS A 76 -7.29 7.26 2.62
CA HIS A 76 -7.22 6.63 1.31
C HIS A 76 -7.84 7.52 0.21
N LYS A 77 -8.99 8.15 0.53
CA LYS A 77 -9.66 9.15 -0.32
C LYS A 77 -8.83 10.42 -0.52
N LEU A 78 -8.07 10.86 0.49
CA LEU A 78 -7.15 11.98 0.37
C LEU A 78 -6.01 11.66 -0.60
N ILE A 79 -5.39 10.48 -0.45
CA ILE A 79 -4.27 10.05 -1.30
C ILE A 79 -4.68 9.91 -2.77
N HIS A 80 -5.81 9.26 -3.04
CA HIS A 80 -6.28 9.04 -4.41
C HIS A 80 -7.11 10.20 -4.98
N GLY A 81 -7.74 11.03 -4.15
CA GLY A 81 -8.58 12.12 -4.61
C GLY A 81 -7.81 13.42 -4.72
N TRP A 82 -7.46 13.99 -3.57
CA TRP A 82 -6.90 15.34 -3.49
C TRP A 82 -5.48 15.40 -4.08
N LEU A 83 -4.65 14.41 -3.76
CA LEU A 83 -3.26 14.39 -4.23
C LEU A 83 -3.07 13.90 -5.66
N ALA A 84 -4.07 13.24 -6.23
CA ALA A 84 -4.08 12.85 -7.65
C ALA A 84 -4.74 13.93 -8.55
N GLY A 85 -5.11 15.09 -7.98
CA GLY A 85 -5.68 16.21 -8.73
C GLY A 85 -7.13 16.01 -9.17
N PHE A 86 -7.95 15.33 -8.36
CA PHE A 86 -9.38 15.04 -8.64
C PHE A 86 -9.68 14.20 -9.88
N ARG A 87 -8.66 13.70 -10.60
CA ARG A 87 -8.80 12.82 -11.77
C ARG A 87 -8.98 11.36 -11.33
N ARG A 88 -10.14 11.04 -10.78
CA ARG A 88 -10.52 9.68 -10.32
C ARG A 88 -10.80 8.69 -11.45
N ASP A 89 -10.91 9.18 -12.67
CA ASP A 89 -11.42 8.52 -13.86
C ASP A 89 -10.32 7.86 -14.72
N VAL A 90 -9.05 8.22 -14.49
CA VAL A 90 -7.91 7.51 -15.07
C VAL A 90 -7.40 6.47 -14.08
N GLY A 91 -7.70 5.20 -14.34
CA GLY A 91 -7.13 4.10 -13.57
C GLY A 91 -5.61 4.23 -13.43
N VAL A 92 -5.04 3.66 -12.36
CA VAL A 92 -3.61 3.72 -12.03
C VAL A 92 -2.71 3.34 -13.23
N SER A 93 -3.22 2.50 -14.15
CA SER A 93 -2.55 2.16 -15.42
C SER A 93 -2.34 3.38 -16.34
N LYS A 94 -3.35 4.24 -16.51
CA LYS A 94 -3.29 5.43 -17.38
C LYS A 94 -2.58 6.62 -16.74
N GLN A 95 -2.50 6.65 -15.41
CA GLN A 95 -1.82 7.73 -14.69
C GLN A 95 -0.31 7.78 -14.98
N ASN A 96 0.29 6.64 -15.35
CA ASN A 96 1.72 6.53 -15.69
C ASN A 96 2.03 6.70 -17.19
N GLU A 97 1.02 6.82 -18.07
CA GLU A 97 1.23 7.04 -19.50
C GLU A 97 1.69 8.48 -19.80
N ASN A 98 1.33 9.43 -18.93
CA ASN A 98 1.82 10.80 -19.01
C ASN A 98 2.90 11.04 -17.95
N PRO A 99 4.16 11.33 -18.33
CA PRO A 99 5.26 11.53 -17.38
C PRO A 99 5.02 12.67 -16.39
N LYS A 100 4.14 13.64 -16.73
CA LYS A 100 3.75 14.73 -15.82
C LYS A 100 2.83 14.28 -14.68
N ASN A 101 2.21 13.09 -14.79
CA ASN A 101 1.28 12.53 -13.81
C ASN A 101 1.85 11.31 -13.06
N LYS A 102 3.17 11.08 -13.16
CA LYS A 102 3.84 9.92 -12.58
C LYS A 102 3.53 9.80 -11.08
N TYR A 103 2.87 8.70 -10.74
CA TYR A 103 2.59 8.34 -9.36
C TYR A 103 3.79 7.59 -8.75
N PRO A 104 4.15 7.81 -7.47
CA PRO A 104 3.70 8.90 -6.61
C PRO A 104 4.42 10.23 -6.94
N ASN A 105 3.69 11.35 -6.89
CA ASN A 105 4.27 12.69 -6.99
C ASN A 105 5.00 13.10 -5.70
N ARG A 106 5.69 14.26 -5.69
CA ARG A 106 6.48 14.71 -4.53
C ARG A 106 5.66 14.77 -3.23
N LEU A 107 4.44 15.30 -3.28
CA LEU A 107 3.58 15.42 -2.10
C LEU A 107 3.13 14.04 -1.60
N GLN A 108 2.79 13.13 -2.51
CA GLN A 108 2.48 11.74 -2.17
C GLN A 108 3.68 11.03 -1.52
N LYS A 109 4.89 11.23 -2.04
CA LYS A 109 6.13 10.68 -1.44
C LYS A 109 6.35 11.21 -0.03
N THR A 110 6.14 12.50 0.21
CA THR A 110 6.22 13.09 1.55
C THR A 110 5.20 12.47 2.50
N ILE A 111 3.95 12.31 2.05
CA ILE A 111 2.89 11.69 2.85
C ILE A 111 3.19 10.21 3.11
N HIS A 112 3.72 9.48 2.13
CA HIS A 112 4.17 8.10 2.34
C HIS A 112 5.31 8.02 3.36
N TRP A 113 6.30 8.91 3.28
CA TRP A 113 7.40 8.96 4.26
C TRP A 113 6.89 9.24 5.68
N TYR A 114 6.05 10.25 5.84
CA TYR A 114 5.40 10.55 7.13
C TYR A 114 4.62 9.35 7.66
N ALA A 115 3.79 8.72 6.81
CA ALA A 115 3.02 7.54 7.20
C ALA A 115 3.92 6.39 7.65
N ARG A 116 5.10 6.22 7.06
CA ARG A 116 6.06 5.20 7.48
C ARG A 116 6.61 5.45 8.87
N ILE A 117 6.98 6.69 9.18
CA ILE A 117 7.44 7.09 10.52
C ILE A 117 6.35 6.82 11.56
N VAL A 118 5.14 7.29 11.30
CA VAL A 118 3.98 7.02 12.18
C VAL A 118 3.72 5.52 12.34
N GLY A 119 3.88 4.74 11.27
CA GLY A 119 3.73 3.29 11.31
C GLY A 119 4.69 2.60 12.28
N VAL A 120 5.95 3.03 12.30
CA VAL A 120 6.95 2.54 13.26
C VAL A 120 6.54 2.89 14.68
N VAL A 121 6.14 4.15 14.93
CA VAL A 121 5.70 4.61 16.25
C VAL A 121 4.48 3.81 16.74
N LEU A 122 3.45 3.66 15.90
CA LEU A 122 2.25 2.90 16.23
C LEU A 122 2.55 1.42 16.50
N TYR A 123 3.51 0.84 15.78
CA TYR A 123 3.93 -0.55 16.00
C TYR A 123 4.52 -0.76 17.39
N PHE A 124 5.34 0.17 17.87
CA PHE A 124 5.92 0.08 19.22
C PHE A 124 4.90 0.40 20.32
N ILE A 125 4.05 1.41 20.13
CA ILE A 125 3.00 1.77 21.10
C ILE A 125 2.02 0.62 21.34
N LYS A 126 1.78 -0.24 20.35
CA LYS A 126 0.88 -1.39 20.49
C LYS A 126 1.30 -2.36 21.61
N PHE A 127 2.58 -2.38 21.98
CA PHE A 127 3.13 -3.31 22.98
C PHE A 127 3.32 -2.69 24.37
N ILE A 128 2.88 -1.43 24.54
CA ILE A 128 2.79 -0.74 25.83
C ILE A 128 1.35 -0.83 26.30
#